data_AF-A0AA40CTT7-F1
#
_entry.id   AF-A0AA40CTT7-F1
#
_cell.length_a   1.000
_cell.length_b   1.000
_cell.length_c   1.000
_cell.angle_alpha   90.00
_cell.angle_beta   90.00
_cell.angle_gamma   90.00
#
_symmetry.space_group_name_H-M   'P 1'
#
loop_
_entity.id
_entity.type
_entity.pdbx_description
1 polymer ?
#
loop_
_entity_poly.entity_id
_entity_poly.type
_entity_poly.pdbx_seq_one_letter_code
_entity_poly.pdbx_strand_id
1 'polypeptide(L)'
;MVDWISLAVPFAYVGLLIGSMATFSYLYRTRKASRAASLAPWFGAHTTRNIYLSLLHIEQPKVPDSVLKAALLRRAVEDIHRIVEIRNAKQALQSLLQRGSVGDDLWQRFQRAEKEIEAELRDVVQEANAFTPGWGQTIFQNASEVAQNQILKARVDELQAQTADEKAWWEKKRGTIRSEFMKELGADEGSGVQTKSSDDDTVLVDTASTASMSRPSTAGSAISGASSKKRGKGKK
;
A
#
# COMPACT_ATOMS: atom_id res chain seq x y z
N MET A 1 60.81 51.30 -0.11
CA MET A 1 59.37 51.65 -0.05
C MET A 1 58.58 50.36 -0.14
N VAL A 2 57.27 50.34 0.15
CA VAL A 2 56.46 49.10 0.04
C VAL A 2 55.91 49.00 -1.38
N ASP A 3 56.24 47.92 -2.09
CA ASP A 3 55.74 47.67 -3.45
C ASP A 3 54.33 47.08 -3.41
N TRP A 4 53.34 47.95 -3.16
CA TRP A 4 51.92 47.62 -3.12
C TRP A 4 51.43 46.84 -4.34
N ILE A 5 52.04 47.03 -5.50
CA ILE A 5 51.74 46.30 -6.75
C ILE A 5 52.10 44.80 -6.59
N SER A 6 53.29 44.49 -6.06
CA SER A 6 53.75 43.11 -5.82
C SER A 6 52.85 42.40 -4.81
N LEU A 7 52.40 43.13 -3.78
CA LEU A 7 51.46 42.61 -2.78
C LEU A 7 50.03 42.41 -3.33
N ALA A 8 49.56 43.29 -4.22
CA ALA A 8 48.19 43.24 -4.75
C ALA A 8 47.95 42.10 -5.74
N VAL A 9 48.93 41.76 -6.58
CA VAL A 9 48.83 40.70 -7.61
C VAL A 9 48.35 39.33 -7.05
N PRO A 10 48.94 38.75 -5.99
CA PRO A 10 48.47 37.47 -5.46
C PRO A 10 47.06 37.55 -4.86
N PHE A 11 46.68 38.65 -4.21
CA PHE A 11 45.31 38.82 -3.71
C PHE A 11 44.29 38.98 -4.85
N ALA A 12 44.64 39.67 -5.93
CA ALA A 12 43.81 39.78 -7.12
C ALA A 12 43.61 38.42 -7.81
N TYR A 13 44.68 37.61 -7.91
CA TYR A 13 44.61 36.24 -8.45
C TYR A 13 43.70 35.34 -7.61
N VAL A 14 43.87 35.35 -6.28
CA VAL A 14 43.01 34.58 -5.36
C VAL A 14 41.56 35.07 -5.41
N GLY A 15 41.33 36.39 -5.48
CA GLY A 15 40.00 36.98 -5.65
C GLY A 15 39.30 36.55 -6.94
N LEU A 16 40.03 36.53 -8.06
CA LEU A 16 39.53 36.04 -9.36
C LEU A 16 39.21 34.53 -9.32
N LEU A 17 40.05 33.72 -8.67
CA LEU A 17 39.85 32.29 -8.51
C LEU A 17 38.64 31.97 -7.61
N ILE A 18 38.48 32.69 -6.49
CA ILE A 18 37.31 32.56 -5.62
C ILE A 18 36.04 33.05 -6.34
N GLY A 19 36.10 34.18 -7.05
CA GLY A 19 34.96 34.72 -7.79
C GLY A 19 34.48 33.80 -8.92
N SER A 20 35.40 33.24 -9.71
CA SER A 20 35.08 32.26 -10.75
C SER A 20 34.56 30.94 -10.18
N MET A 21 35.14 30.43 -9.09
CA MET A 21 34.63 29.24 -8.39
C MET A 21 33.23 29.47 -7.79
N ALA A 22 32.99 30.62 -7.16
CA ALA A 22 31.70 30.96 -6.54
C ALA A 22 30.60 31.15 -7.58
N THR A 23 30.87 31.87 -8.67
CA THR A 23 29.91 32.06 -9.78
C THR A 23 29.62 30.74 -10.50
N PHE A 24 30.63 29.90 -10.77
CA PHE A 24 30.41 28.57 -11.33
C PHE A 24 29.58 27.68 -10.39
N SER A 25 29.91 27.64 -9.09
CA SER A 25 29.17 26.87 -8.09
C SER A 25 27.70 27.31 -7.98
N TYR A 26 27.44 28.62 -7.96
CA TYR A 26 26.09 29.18 -7.97
C TYR A 26 25.32 28.81 -9.24
N LEU A 27 25.90 29.01 -10.42
CA LEU A 27 25.26 28.69 -11.70
C LEU A 27 25.00 27.18 -11.86
N TYR A 28 25.96 26.34 -11.46
CA TYR A 28 25.81 24.88 -11.48
C TYR A 28 24.71 24.42 -10.52
N ARG A 29 24.71 24.90 -9.26
CA ARG A 29 23.70 24.52 -8.26
C ARG A 29 22.30 25.00 -8.66
N THR A 30 22.20 26.21 -9.22
CA THR A 30 20.93 26.77 -9.73
C THR A 30 20.42 25.97 -10.94
N ARG A 31 21.29 25.62 -11.90
CA ARG A 31 20.93 24.75 -13.04
C ARG A 31 20.57 23.32 -12.61
N LYS A 32 21.22 22.77 -11.59
CA LYS A 32 20.88 21.46 -11.02
C LYS A 32 19.51 21.51 -10.33
N ALA A 33 19.24 22.57 -9.56
CA ALA A 33 17.94 22.79 -8.92
C ALA A 33 16.81 22.99 -9.95
N SER A 34 17.02 23.77 -11.02
CA SER A 34 15.99 23.98 -12.05
C SER A 34 15.70 22.72 -12.86
N ARG A 35 16.74 21.93 -13.22
CA ARG A 35 16.56 20.61 -13.84
C ARG A 35 15.76 19.67 -12.93
N ALA A 36 16.10 19.60 -11.65
CA ALA A 36 15.32 18.83 -10.69
C ALA A 36 13.86 19.33 -10.63
N ALA A 37 13.62 20.64 -10.53
CA ALA A 37 12.27 21.22 -10.49
C ALA A 37 11.45 20.92 -11.76
N SER A 38 12.07 20.82 -12.94
CA SER A 38 11.40 20.45 -14.20
C SER A 38 11.00 18.98 -14.32
N LEU A 39 11.38 18.12 -13.36
CA LEU A 39 10.95 16.72 -13.35
C LEU A 39 9.47 16.62 -12.96
N ALA A 40 8.70 15.86 -13.76
CA ALA A 40 7.29 15.63 -13.50
C ALA A 40 7.05 15.05 -12.09
N PRO A 41 5.96 15.48 -11.40
CA PRO A 41 5.64 15.00 -10.06
C PRO A 41 5.36 13.49 -10.07
N TRP A 42 5.59 12.83 -8.93
CA TRP A 42 5.31 11.40 -8.77
C TRP A 42 3.80 11.12 -8.75
N PHE A 43 3.05 11.92 -8.00
CA PHE A 43 1.61 11.82 -7.88
C PHE A 43 0.88 12.81 -8.78
N GLY A 44 -0.33 12.45 -9.19
CA GLY A 44 -1.27 13.37 -9.82
C GLY A 44 -1.75 14.47 -8.86
N ALA A 45 -2.41 15.48 -9.42
CA ALA A 45 -2.97 16.60 -8.69
C ALA A 45 -3.83 16.13 -7.50
N HIS A 46 -3.66 16.80 -6.35
CA HIS A 46 -4.29 16.41 -5.09
C HIS A 46 -5.74 16.92 -5.04
N THR A 47 -6.68 16.12 -5.53
CA THR A 47 -8.08 16.52 -5.73
C THR A 47 -8.79 16.85 -4.42
N THR A 48 -8.62 16.03 -3.38
CA THR A 48 -9.26 16.27 -2.06
C THR A 48 -8.69 17.48 -1.35
N ARG A 49 -7.37 17.73 -1.43
CA ARG A 49 -6.75 18.98 -0.97
C ARG A 49 -7.26 20.19 -1.76
N ASN A 50 -7.36 20.10 -3.09
CA ASN A 50 -7.86 21.20 -3.92
C ASN A 50 -9.34 21.51 -3.64
N ILE A 51 -10.18 20.50 -3.42
CA ILE A 51 -11.59 20.67 -2.98
C ILE A 51 -11.64 21.36 -1.61
N TYR A 52 -10.89 20.88 -0.62
CA TYR A 52 -10.83 21.46 0.71
C TYR A 52 -10.37 22.93 0.69
N LEU A 53 -9.30 23.23 -0.05
CA LEU A 53 -8.83 24.61 -0.22
C LEU A 53 -9.87 25.47 -0.97
N SER A 54 -10.57 24.92 -1.97
CA SER A 54 -11.63 25.66 -2.65
C SER A 54 -12.78 26.01 -1.70
N LEU A 55 -13.21 25.06 -0.86
CA LEU A 55 -14.22 25.28 0.19
C LEU A 55 -13.79 26.36 1.21
N LEU A 56 -12.50 26.45 1.52
CA LEU A 56 -11.95 27.48 2.42
C LEU A 56 -11.98 28.89 1.82
N HIS A 57 -11.94 29.03 0.48
CA HIS A 57 -12.03 30.31 -0.22
C HIS A 57 -13.48 30.72 -0.58
N ILE A 58 -14.50 29.93 -0.24
CA ILE A 58 -15.91 30.30 -0.43
C ILE A 58 -16.36 31.16 0.76
N GLU A 59 -16.30 32.48 0.60
CA GLU A 59 -16.72 33.44 1.62
C GLU A 59 -18.24 33.52 1.78
N GLN A 60 -19.01 33.34 0.69
CA GLN A 60 -20.47 33.45 0.69
C GLN A 60 -21.12 32.38 -0.22
N PRO A 61 -22.12 31.62 0.29
CA PRO A 61 -22.49 31.47 1.69
C PRO A 61 -21.36 30.78 2.48
N LYS A 62 -21.14 31.19 3.74
CA LYS A 62 -20.07 30.61 4.57
C LYS A 62 -20.28 29.10 4.74
N VAL A 63 -19.29 28.31 4.32
CA VAL A 63 -19.28 26.85 4.48
C VAL A 63 -19.27 26.49 5.97
N PRO A 64 -20.12 25.57 6.45
CA PRO A 64 -20.14 25.18 7.86
C PRO A 64 -18.93 24.32 8.23
N ASP A 65 -18.39 24.56 9.43
CA ASP A 65 -17.18 23.91 9.95
C ASP A 65 -17.24 22.37 9.93
N SER A 66 -18.43 21.76 10.02
CA SER A 66 -18.63 20.31 9.90
C SER A 66 -18.23 19.79 8.52
N VAL A 67 -18.52 20.53 7.44
CA VAL A 67 -18.12 20.20 6.07
C VAL A 67 -16.63 20.41 5.88
N LEU A 68 -16.05 21.48 6.45
CA LEU A 68 -14.60 21.71 6.40
C LEU A 68 -13.81 20.61 7.13
N LYS A 69 -14.25 20.18 8.32
CA LYS A 69 -13.64 19.05 9.05
C LYS A 69 -13.80 17.72 8.30
N ALA A 70 -14.95 17.47 7.67
CA ALA A 70 -15.15 16.29 6.83
C ALA A 70 -14.26 16.30 5.56
N ALA A 71 -14.07 17.47 4.95
CA ALA A 71 -13.17 17.65 3.80
C ALA A 71 -11.69 17.47 4.19
N LEU A 72 -11.26 17.97 5.36
CA LEU A 72 -9.91 17.73 5.89
C LEU A 72 -9.67 16.24 6.23
N LEU A 73 -10.68 15.53 6.75
CA LEU A 73 -10.61 14.08 6.93
C LEU A 73 -10.47 13.35 5.57
N ARG A 74 -11.21 13.79 4.54
CA ARG A 74 -11.13 13.23 3.17
C ARG A 74 -9.80 13.52 2.47
N ARG A 75 -9.15 14.64 2.78
CA ARG A 75 -7.76 14.93 2.44
C ARG A 75 -6.84 13.90 3.12
N ALA A 76 -6.84 13.86 4.46
CA ALA A 76 -5.99 12.94 5.25
C ALA A 76 -6.08 11.45 4.85
N VAL A 77 -7.25 10.98 4.39
CA VAL A 77 -7.43 9.61 3.86
C VAL A 77 -6.67 9.37 2.55
N GLU A 78 -6.68 10.33 1.63
CA GLU A 78 -5.89 10.29 0.39
C GLU A 78 -4.39 10.37 0.69
N ASP A 79 -4.00 11.17 1.69
CA ASP A 79 -2.60 11.25 2.14
C ASP A 79 -2.11 9.96 2.80
N ILE A 80 -2.99 9.23 3.50
CA ILE A 80 -2.74 7.85 3.95
C ILE A 80 -2.50 6.89 2.78
N HIS A 81 -3.30 6.95 1.72
CA HIS A 81 -3.06 6.11 0.53
C HIS A 81 -1.68 6.40 -0.09
N ARG A 82 -1.35 7.69 -0.27
CA ARG A 82 -0.09 8.13 -0.88
C ARG A 82 1.15 7.75 -0.06
N ILE A 83 1.13 7.92 1.27
CA ILE A 83 2.27 7.50 2.12
C ILE A 83 2.42 5.98 2.21
N VAL A 84 1.33 5.21 2.13
CA VAL A 84 1.39 3.74 2.05
C VAL A 84 1.99 3.30 0.73
N GLU A 85 1.62 3.92 -0.41
CA GLU A 85 2.25 3.65 -1.71
C GLU A 85 3.76 3.94 -1.68
N ILE A 86 4.17 5.12 -1.20
CA ILE A 86 5.59 5.47 -1.04
C ILE A 86 6.34 4.44 -0.19
N ARG A 87 5.79 4.05 0.97
CA ARG A 87 6.42 3.07 1.87
C ARG A 87 6.61 1.70 1.20
N ASN A 88 5.60 1.24 0.46
CA ASN A 88 5.65 -0.03 -0.27
C ASN A 88 6.66 0.02 -1.43
N ALA A 89 6.66 1.11 -2.21
CA ALA A 89 7.56 1.30 -3.34
C ALA A 89 9.04 1.46 -2.93
N LYS A 90 9.31 2.06 -1.76
CA LYS A 90 10.67 2.41 -1.29
C LYS A 90 11.65 1.24 -1.31
N GLN A 91 11.24 0.09 -0.78
CA GLN A 91 12.10 -1.10 -0.67
C GLN A 91 12.40 -1.70 -2.06
N ALA A 92 11.39 -1.78 -2.93
CA ALA A 92 11.56 -2.25 -4.30
C ALA A 92 12.50 -1.34 -5.10
N LEU A 93 12.26 -0.02 -5.08
CA LEU A 93 13.06 0.98 -5.79
C LEU A 93 14.53 0.98 -5.34
N GLN A 94 14.80 0.83 -4.04
CA GLN A 94 16.17 0.71 -3.54
C GLN A 94 16.90 -0.52 -4.10
N SER A 95 16.21 -1.67 -4.23
CA SER A 95 16.78 -2.88 -4.84
C SER A 95 17.03 -2.73 -6.35
N LEU A 96 16.10 -2.11 -7.09
CA LEU A 96 16.26 -1.86 -8.52
C LEU A 96 17.38 -0.83 -8.82
N LEU A 97 17.51 0.21 -7.98
CA LEU A 97 18.58 1.20 -8.09
C LEU A 97 19.97 0.57 -7.86
N GLN A 98 20.11 -0.29 -6.86
CA GLN A 98 21.36 -1.06 -6.63
C GLN A 98 21.72 -1.99 -7.79
N ARG A 99 20.74 -2.45 -8.57
CA ARG A 99 20.93 -3.25 -9.78
C ARG A 99 21.19 -2.41 -11.04
N GLY A 100 21.15 -1.09 -10.95
CA GLY A 100 21.29 -0.18 -12.10
C GLY A 100 20.13 -0.24 -13.10
N SER A 101 19.03 -0.93 -12.78
CA SER A 101 17.88 -1.08 -13.70
C SER A 101 16.89 0.08 -13.62
N VAL A 102 17.18 1.10 -12.80
CA VAL A 102 16.41 2.33 -12.61
C VAL A 102 17.39 3.49 -12.58
N GLY A 103 17.07 4.58 -13.29
CA GLY A 103 17.89 5.78 -13.32
C GLY A 103 17.76 6.63 -12.04
N ASP A 104 18.86 7.28 -11.64
CA ASP A 104 18.93 8.19 -10.49
C ASP A 104 17.88 9.31 -10.53
N ASP A 105 17.46 9.74 -11.72
CA ASP A 105 16.38 10.71 -11.91
C ASP A 105 15.04 10.27 -11.27
N LEU A 106 14.67 8.98 -11.44
CA LEU A 106 13.45 8.43 -10.83
C LEU A 106 13.58 8.36 -9.31
N TRP A 107 14.77 8.06 -8.80
CA TRP A 107 15.07 8.06 -7.37
C TRP A 107 15.01 9.48 -6.77
N GLN A 108 15.52 10.50 -7.48
CA GLN A 108 15.38 11.91 -7.08
C GLN A 108 13.92 12.39 -7.09
N ARG A 109 13.08 11.93 -8.04
CA ARG A 109 11.63 12.18 -8.02
C ARG A 109 10.95 11.51 -6.83
N PHE A 110 11.25 10.25 -6.57
CA PHE A 110 10.73 9.49 -5.43
C PHE A 110 11.10 10.15 -4.08
N GLN A 111 12.36 10.55 -3.90
CA GLN A 111 12.81 11.26 -2.69
C GLN A 111 12.19 12.66 -2.54
N ARG A 112 11.70 13.29 -3.62
CA ARG A 112 10.89 14.51 -3.54
C ARG A 112 9.49 14.19 -3.06
N ALA A 113 8.83 13.21 -3.69
CA ALA A 113 7.46 12.82 -3.35
C ALA A 113 7.32 12.38 -1.88
N GLU A 114 8.31 11.64 -1.37
CA GLU A 114 8.39 11.29 0.06
C GLU A 114 8.41 12.55 0.95
N LYS A 115 9.23 13.56 0.62
CA LYS A 115 9.32 14.83 1.36
C LYS A 115 8.09 15.73 1.20
N GLU A 116 7.47 15.71 0.03
CA GLU A 116 6.28 16.48 -0.31
C GLU A 116 5.08 15.97 0.50
N ILE A 117 4.89 14.65 0.57
CA ILE A 117 3.89 14.01 1.43
C ILE A 117 4.22 14.18 2.91
N GLU A 118 5.50 14.10 3.29
CA GLU A 118 5.94 14.40 4.65
C GLU A 118 5.66 15.86 5.08
N ALA A 119 5.65 16.81 4.15
CA ALA A 119 5.23 18.20 4.41
C ALA A 119 3.70 18.29 4.51
N GLU A 120 2.98 17.69 3.54
CA GLU A 120 1.53 17.57 3.51
C GLU A 120 0.96 17.07 4.85
N LEU A 121 1.46 15.93 5.36
CA LEU A 121 1.04 15.33 6.63
C LEU A 121 1.23 16.30 7.81
N ARG A 122 2.30 17.10 7.81
CA ARG A 122 2.55 18.09 8.87
C ARG A 122 1.59 19.27 8.77
N ASP A 123 1.24 19.71 7.56
CA ASP A 123 0.24 20.75 7.35
C ASP A 123 -1.15 20.29 7.80
N VAL A 124 -1.56 19.06 7.44
CA VAL A 124 -2.84 18.47 7.92
C VAL A 124 -2.89 18.33 9.44
N VAL A 125 -1.79 17.97 10.12
CA VAL A 125 -1.72 17.99 11.60
C VAL A 125 -1.91 19.40 12.16
N GLN A 126 -1.30 20.42 11.55
CA GLN A 126 -1.42 21.82 11.99
C GLN A 126 -2.86 22.34 11.79
N GLU A 127 -3.43 22.11 10.61
CA GLU A 127 -4.81 22.49 10.27
C GLU A 127 -5.85 21.79 11.17
N ALA A 128 -5.68 20.49 11.44
CA ALA A 128 -6.54 19.75 12.37
C ALA A 128 -6.49 20.33 13.79
N ASN A 129 -5.29 20.66 14.29
CA ASN A 129 -5.14 21.30 15.60
C ASN A 129 -5.71 22.73 15.64
N ALA A 130 -5.68 23.48 14.54
CA ALA A 130 -6.34 24.79 14.43
C ALA A 130 -7.88 24.67 14.48
N PHE A 131 -8.46 23.62 13.89
CA PHE A 131 -9.90 23.35 13.98
C PHE A 131 -10.35 22.84 15.35
N THR A 132 -9.53 22.04 16.03
CA THR A 132 -9.81 21.47 17.36
C THR A 132 -8.50 21.03 18.03
N PRO A 133 -8.09 21.62 19.17
CA PRO A 133 -6.83 21.29 19.83
C PRO A 133 -6.69 19.79 20.11
N GLY A 134 -5.55 19.21 19.73
CA GLY A 134 -5.24 17.78 19.90
C GLY A 134 -5.77 16.87 18.78
N TRP A 135 -6.70 17.32 17.93
CA TRP A 135 -7.26 16.49 16.84
C TRP A 135 -6.19 16.03 15.85
N GLY A 136 -5.10 16.80 15.66
CA GLY A 136 -3.97 16.40 14.82
C GLY A 136 -3.25 15.12 15.28
N GLN A 137 -3.42 14.68 16.54
CA GLN A 137 -2.88 13.39 17.01
C GLN A 137 -3.73 12.19 16.54
N THR A 138 -5.04 12.36 16.42
CA THR A 138 -6.00 11.28 16.12
C THR A 138 -6.49 11.27 14.67
N ILE A 139 -6.39 12.39 13.95
CA ILE A 139 -6.92 12.50 12.58
C ILE A 139 -6.37 11.43 11.63
N PHE A 140 -5.06 11.13 11.71
CA PHE A 140 -4.43 10.11 10.87
C PHE A 140 -4.70 8.66 11.32
N GLN A 141 -5.04 8.44 12.60
CA GLN A 141 -5.53 7.14 13.07
C GLN A 141 -6.92 6.89 12.47
N ASN A 142 -7.82 7.86 12.60
CA ASN A 142 -9.17 7.79 12.04
C ASN A 142 -9.15 7.68 10.50
N ALA A 143 -8.24 8.40 9.83
CA ALA A 143 -8.06 8.30 8.38
C ALA A 143 -7.55 6.91 7.95
N SER A 144 -6.67 6.28 8.72
CA SER A 144 -6.19 4.91 8.47
C SER A 144 -7.33 3.88 8.56
N GLU A 145 -8.18 3.97 9.58
CA GLU A 145 -9.35 3.08 9.70
C GLU A 145 -10.36 3.32 8.57
N VAL A 146 -10.59 4.57 8.18
CA VAL A 146 -11.47 4.93 7.06
C VAL A 146 -10.91 4.46 5.70
N ALA A 147 -9.59 4.49 5.50
CA ALA A 147 -8.94 3.94 4.31
C ALA A 147 -9.07 2.40 4.25
N GLN A 148 -8.74 1.70 5.34
CA GLN A 148 -8.89 0.25 5.45
C GLN A 148 -10.34 -0.20 5.25
N ASN A 149 -11.32 0.53 5.80
CA ASN A 149 -12.73 0.22 5.64
C ASN A 149 -13.23 0.39 4.19
N GLN A 150 -12.68 1.35 3.44
CA GLN A 150 -12.99 1.52 2.01
C GLN A 150 -12.41 0.38 1.17
N ILE A 151 -11.17 -0.05 1.44
CA ILE A 151 -10.56 -1.19 0.76
C ILE A 151 -11.34 -2.49 1.04
N LEU A 152 -11.74 -2.72 2.29
CA LEU A 152 -12.54 -3.88 2.67
C LEU A 152 -13.90 -3.89 1.96
N LYS A 153 -14.61 -2.75 1.93
CA LYS A 153 -15.89 -2.63 1.22
C LYS A 153 -15.74 -2.93 -0.27
N ALA A 154 -14.80 -2.29 -0.95
CA ALA A 154 -14.57 -2.52 -2.37
C ALA A 154 -14.30 -4.01 -2.72
N ARG A 155 -13.61 -4.75 -1.84
CA ARG A 155 -13.40 -6.21 -2.00
C ARG A 155 -14.66 -7.03 -1.70
N VAL A 156 -15.49 -6.63 -0.74
CA VAL A 156 -16.79 -7.29 -0.49
C VAL A 156 -17.74 -7.06 -1.67
N ASP A 157 -17.79 -5.84 -2.19
CA ASP A 157 -18.63 -5.47 -3.34
C ASP A 157 -18.21 -6.23 -4.62
N GLU A 158 -16.90 -6.36 -4.85
CA GLU A 158 -16.30 -7.15 -5.95
C GLU A 158 -16.68 -8.64 -5.88
N LEU A 159 -16.63 -9.26 -4.69
CA LEU A 159 -17.03 -10.66 -4.48
C LEU A 159 -18.55 -10.85 -4.61
N GLN A 160 -19.35 -9.89 -4.14
CA GLN A 160 -20.81 -9.91 -4.28
C GLN A 160 -21.25 -9.81 -5.75
N ALA A 161 -20.53 -9.04 -6.58
CA ALA A 161 -20.78 -8.98 -8.02
C ALA A 161 -20.53 -10.34 -8.70
N GLN A 162 -19.39 -11.00 -8.41
CA GLN A 162 -19.03 -12.31 -8.99
C GLN A 162 -20.03 -13.42 -8.61
N THR A 163 -20.65 -13.33 -7.43
CA THR A 163 -21.60 -14.32 -6.89
C THR A 163 -22.78 -14.61 -7.84
N ALA A 164 -23.19 -13.66 -8.69
CA ALA A 164 -24.27 -13.87 -9.66
C ALA A 164 -23.84 -14.77 -10.84
N ASP A 165 -22.67 -14.48 -11.42
CA ASP A 165 -22.12 -15.22 -12.54
C ASP A 165 -21.67 -16.64 -12.13
N GLU A 166 -21.10 -16.78 -10.93
CA GLU A 166 -20.75 -18.10 -10.36
C GLU A 166 -21.99 -18.99 -10.20
N LYS A 167 -23.12 -18.45 -9.73
CA LYS A 167 -24.40 -19.18 -9.66
C LYS A 167 -24.91 -19.57 -11.05
N ALA A 168 -24.85 -18.65 -12.02
CA ALA A 168 -25.27 -18.93 -13.39
C ALA A 168 -24.37 -19.98 -14.09
N TRP A 169 -23.08 -20.02 -13.77
CA TRP A 169 -22.15 -21.07 -14.21
C TRP A 169 -22.43 -22.40 -13.51
N TRP A 170 -22.69 -22.38 -12.20
CA TRP A 170 -22.95 -23.57 -11.40
C TRP A 170 -24.24 -24.29 -11.83
N GLU A 171 -25.33 -23.57 -12.05
CA GLU A 171 -26.58 -24.18 -12.52
C GLU A 171 -26.46 -24.76 -13.94
N LYS A 172 -25.70 -24.12 -14.84
CA LYS A 172 -25.35 -24.71 -16.15
C LYS A 172 -24.59 -26.03 -15.97
N LYS A 173 -23.57 -26.04 -15.11
CA LYS A 173 -22.75 -27.23 -14.83
C LYS A 173 -23.56 -28.36 -14.19
N ARG A 174 -24.45 -28.05 -13.24
CA ARG A 174 -25.43 -28.99 -12.66
C ARG A 174 -26.36 -29.57 -13.72
N GLY A 175 -26.83 -28.74 -14.65
CA GLY A 175 -27.64 -29.16 -15.80
C GLY A 175 -26.93 -30.21 -16.65
N THR A 176 -25.68 -29.94 -17.05
CA THR A 176 -24.85 -30.90 -17.80
C THR A 176 -24.69 -32.23 -17.05
N ILE A 177 -24.22 -32.19 -15.80
CA ILE A 177 -24.00 -33.39 -14.97
C ILE A 177 -25.30 -34.22 -14.84
N ARG A 178 -26.45 -33.57 -14.63
CA ARG A 178 -27.74 -34.26 -14.55
C ARG A 178 -28.14 -34.89 -15.88
N SER A 179 -27.87 -34.23 -17.01
CA SER A 179 -28.16 -34.79 -18.34
C SER A 179 -27.25 -35.98 -18.70
N GLU A 180 -26.00 -35.96 -18.24
CA GLU A 180 -25.01 -37.01 -18.44
C GLU A 180 -25.38 -38.27 -17.64
N PHE A 181 -25.70 -38.12 -16.36
CA PHE A 181 -26.16 -39.22 -15.49
C PHE A 181 -27.48 -39.87 -15.99
N MET A 182 -28.45 -39.08 -16.45
CA MET A 182 -29.69 -39.62 -17.03
C MET A 182 -29.44 -40.38 -18.34
N LYS A 183 -28.43 -39.98 -19.11
CA LYS A 183 -28.02 -40.67 -20.34
C LYS A 183 -27.29 -41.99 -20.05
N GLU A 184 -26.51 -42.04 -18.95
CA GLU A 184 -25.84 -43.25 -18.49
C GLU A 184 -26.85 -44.32 -18.05
N LEU A 185 -27.80 -43.95 -17.17
CA LEU A 185 -28.92 -44.83 -16.78
C LEU A 185 -29.74 -45.32 -17.99
N GLY A 186 -30.07 -44.41 -18.93
CA GLY A 186 -30.80 -44.75 -20.14
C GLY A 186 -30.02 -45.57 -21.17
N ALA A 187 -28.71 -45.76 -20.99
CA ALA A 187 -27.91 -46.70 -21.78
C ALA A 187 -27.90 -48.10 -21.14
N ASP A 188 -27.95 -48.18 -19.80
CA ASP A 188 -27.86 -49.43 -19.04
C ASP A 188 -29.15 -50.27 -19.13
N GLU A 189 -30.32 -49.62 -19.25
CA GLU A 189 -31.60 -50.30 -19.60
C GLU A 189 -31.58 -50.97 -20.99
N GLY A 190 -30.54 -50.75 -21.81
CA GLY A 190 -30.30 -51.48 -23.06
C GLY A 190 -29.75 -52.91 -22.86
N SER A 191 -29.26 -53.27 -21.67
CA SER A 191 -28.64 -54.56 -21.35
C SER A 191 -29.32 -55.28 -20.18
N GLY A 192 -30.54 -55.75 -20.41
CA GLY A 192 -31.35 -56.40 -19.37
C GLY A 192 -30.73 -57.68 -18.78
N VAL A 193 -30.65 -57.74 -17.45
CA VAL A 193 -30.38 -58.94 -16.65
C VAL A 193 -31.51 -59.09 -15.61
N GLN A 194 -31.85 -60.33 -15.25
CA GLN A 194 -33.06 -60.66 -14.50
C GLN A 194 -33.04 -60.17 -13.04
N THR A 195 -34.24 -59.79 -12.56
CA THR A 195 -34.55 -59.55 -11.15
C THR A 195 -34.21 -60.74 -10.25
N LYS A 196 -33.65 -60.45 -9.07
CA LYS A 196 -33.86 -61.28 -7.88
C LYS A 196 -34.04 -60.40 -6.64
N SER A 197 -35.19 -60.56 -5.99
CA SER A 197 -35.46 -59.96 -4.67
C SER A 197 -34.78 -60.79 -3.59
N SER A 198 -34.29 -60.11 -2.55
CA SER A 198 -34.00 -60.67 -1.23
C SER A 198 -34.05 -59.52 -0.23
N ASP A 199 -34.65 -59.77 0.93
CA ASP A 199 -35.01 -58.76 1.91
C ASP A 199 -33.86 -58.37 2.87
N ASP A 200 -34.12 -57.31 3.65
CA ASP A 200 -33.49 -56.92 4.92
C ASP A 200 -31.96 -56.67 4.99
N ASP A 201 -31.59 -55.38 5.10
CA ASP A 201 -30.53 -54.93 6.03
C ASP A 201 -30.81 -53.49 6.50
N THR A 202 -31.51 -53.35 7.63
CA THR A 202 -31.68 -52.04 8.29
C THR A 202 -30.45 -51.71 9.15
N VAL A 203 -29.48 -50.97 8.60
CA VAL A 203 -28.32 -50.52 9.38
C VAL A 203 -28.73 -49.47 10.42
N LEU A 204 -28.89 -49.90 11.68
CA LEU A 204 -29.11 -49.00 12.80
C LEU A 204 -27.86 -48.14 13.08
N VAL A 205 -28.05 -46.84 13.27
CA VAL A 205 -27.05 -45.96 13.91
C VAL A 205 -27.38 -45.89 15.40
N ASP A 206 -26.62 -46.63 16.21
CA ASP A 206 -26.86 -46.78 17.65
C ASP A 206 -26.47 -45.52 18.46
N THR A 207 -27.09 -45.31 19.63
CA THR A 207 -27.08 -44.03 20.37
C THR A 207 -26.93 -44.14 21.90
N ALA A 208 -25.81 -44.69 22.39
CA ALA A 208 -25.28 -44.49 23.75
C ALA A 208 -23.73 -44.66 23.73
N SER A 209 -22.88 -43.83 24.35
CA SER A 209 -22.71 -43.52 25.79
C SER A 209 -22.47 -44.80 26.62
N THR A 210 -21.40 -45.01 27.42
CA THR A 210 -20.33 -44.13 27.98
C THR A 210 -19.15 -45.05 28.44
N ALA A 211 -17.97 -44.69 28.98
CA ALA A 211 -17.30 -43.46 29.45
C ALA A 211 -15.75 -43.69 29.52
N SER A 212 -14.99 -42.69 30.03
CA SER A 212 -13.70 -42.79 30.79
C SER A 212 -12.56 -43.72 30.28
N MET A 213 -11.31 -43.30 30.04
CA MET A 213 -10.58 -42.02 30.25
C MET A 213 -9.69 -41.74 29.00
N SER A 214 -8.60 -40.95 28.92
CA SER A 214 -7.76 -40.21 29.89
C SER A 214 -6.94 -39.10 29.18
N ARG A 215 -6.27 -38.22 29.94
CA ARG A 215 -5.19 -37.35 29.42
C ARG A 215 -3.83 -38.04 29.65
N PRO A 216 -2.81 -37.75 28.81
CA PRO A 216 -1.82 -36.78 29.26
C PRO A 216 -1.46 -35.72 28.20
N SER A 217 -0.64 -34.75 28.61
CA SER A 217 -0.17 -33.62 27.81
C SER A 217 1.27 -33.77 27.34
N THR A 218 1.59 -33.37 26.11
CA THR A 218 2.88 -32.70 25.82
C THR A 218 2.83 -31.80 24.58
N ALA A 219 3.85 -30.94 24.46
CA ALA A 219 3.96 -29.87 23.47
C ALA A 219 4.62 -30.28 22.14
N GLY A 220 4.57 -29.39 21.14
CA GLY A 220 5.35 -29.44 19.91
C GLY A 220 4.50 -29.69 18.65
N SER A 221 4.80 -29.11 17.48
CA SER A 221 5.85 -28.13 17.14
C SER A 221 5.38 -27.19 16.03
N ALA A 222 5.86 -25.95 16.04
CA ALA A 222 5.79 -25.07 14.88
C ALA A 222 6.81 -25.49 13.80
N ILE A 223 6.56 -25.09 12.55
CA ILE A 223 7.52 -25.21 11.44
C ILE A 223 7.59 -23.89 10.67
N SER A 224 8.64 -23.11 10.92
CA SER A 224 9.37 -22.30 9.94
C SER A 224 10.66 -21.82 10.63
N GLY A 225 11.76 -21.62 9.90
CA GLY A 225 13.05 -21.41 10.55
C GLY A 225 14.08 -20.64 9.73
N ALA A 226 15.29 -20.61 10.29
CA ALA A 226 16.55 -20.11 9.74
C ALA A 226 16.69 -18.59 9.52
N SER A 227 17.48 -17.95 10.40
CA SER A 227 18.46 -16.95 9.94
C SER A 227 19.70 -16.82 10.85
N SER A 228 20.86 -16.84 10.22
CA SER A 228 22.12 -16.16 10.64
C SER A 228 22.99 -16.68 11.82
N LYS A 229 24.02 -17.45 11.44
CA LYS A 229 25.43 -16.95 11.34
C LYS A 229 26.13 -16.38 12.60
N LYS A 230 26.93 -17.22 13.28
CA LYS A 230 28.31 -16.85 13.70
C LYS A 230 29.21 -18.07 13.93
N ARG A 231 30.32 -18.18 13.20
CA ARG A 231 31.40 -19.15 13.48
C ARG A 231 32.49 -18.47 14.31
N GLY A 232 32.60 -18.82 15.60
CA GLY A 232 33.79 -18.54 16.40
C GLY A 232 34.76 -19.72 16.28
N LYS A 233 36.01 -19.47 15.86
CA LYS A 233 37.06 -20.51 15.79
C LYS A 233 38.05 -20.29 16.94
N GLY A 234 38.14 -21.25 17.86
CA GLY A 234 39.04 -21.15 19.01
C GLY A 234 39.63 -22.50 19.40
N LYS A 235 40.97 -22.57 19.44
CA LYS A 235 41.85 -23.56 20.09
C LYS A 235 41.40 -25.04 20.08
N LYS A 236 42.09 -25.85 19.27
CA LYS A 236 43.33 -26.46 19.76
C LYS A 236 44.47 -26.09 18.80
#